data_AF-A0A920SKJ2-F1
#
_entry.id   AF-A0A920SKJ2-F1
#
_cell.length_a   1.000
_cell.length_b   1.000
_cell.length_c   1.000
_cell.angle_alpha   90.00
_cell.angle_beta   90.00
_cell.angle_gamma   90.00
#
_symmetry.space_group_name_H-M   'P 1'
#
loop_
_entity.id
_entity.type
_entity.pdbx_description
1 polymer ?
#
loop_
_entity_poly.entity_id
_entity_poly.type
_entity_poly.pdbx_seq_one_letter_code
_entity_poly.pdbx_strand_id
1 'polypeptide(L)'
;MILRAVPNPHPYFNAERAFREMIDELTHGSELVRSAKNQHEKIAMTFACKGSIKAGQQLADIEMQELFDQLFSTDLPHHDVHGRPTIIRLSAAELARKFGR
;
A
#
# COMPACT_ATOMS: atom_id res chain seq x y z
N MET A 1 6.25 -21.25 -14.69
CA MET A 1 6.90 -19.93 -14.79
C MET A 1 8.07 -19.90 -13.81
N ILE A 2 9.20 -19.30 -14.18
CA ILE A 2 10.39 -19.22 -13.30
C ILE A 2 10.63 -17.76 -12.94
N LEU A 3 10.59 -17.45 -11.65
CA LEU A 3 10.89 -16.12 -11.10
C LEU A 3 12.31 -16.13 -10.55
N ARG A 4 13.23 -15.35 -11.14
CA ARG A 4 14.66 -15.38 -10.78
C ARG A 4 15.05 -14.33 -9.73
N ALA A 5 14.38 -13.18 -9.73
CA ALA A 5 14.62 -12.09 -8.81
C ALA A 5 13.37 -11.21 -8.68
N VAL A 6 13.24 -10.56 -7.54
CA VAL A 6 12.18 -9.58 -7.25
C VAL A 6 12.69 -8.48 -6.33
N PRO A 7 12.07 -7.29 -6.34
CA PRO A 7 12.20 -6.38 -5.21
C PRO A 7 11.65 -7.02 -3.93
N ASN A 8 12.26 -6.71 -2.79
CA ASN A 8 11.76 -7.08 -1.48
C ASN A 8 11.46 -5.81 -0.67
N PRO A 9 10.24 -5.24 -0.77
CA PRO A 9 9.90 -3.99 -0.12
C PRO A 9 9.83 -4.11 1.41
N HIS A 10 9.55 -5.31 1.94
CA HIS A 10 9.46 -5.54 3.39
C HIS A 10 9.59 -7.05 3.72
N PRO A 11 9.98 -7.43 4.96
CA PRO A 11 10.24 -8.83 5.33
C PRO A 11 9.09 -9.82 5.05
N TYR A 12 7.85 -9.35 5.15
CA TYR A 12 6.65 -10.16 4.91
C TYR A 12 6.21 -10.29 3.43
N PHE A 13 6.99 -9.78 2.48
CA PHE A 13 6.59 -9.73 1.07
C PHE A 13 6.57 -11.13 0.45
N ASN A 14 5.40 -11.58 -0.01
CA ASN A 14 5.26 -12.83 -0.75
C ASN A 14 5.35 -12.58 -2.25
N ALA A 15 6.56 -12.76 -2.78
CA ALA A 15 6.90 -12.52 -4.18
C ALA A 15 6.05 -13.31 -5.17
N GLU A 16 5.86 -14.61 -4.93
CA GLU A 16 5.10 -15.46 -5.85
C GLU A 16 3.63 -15.06 -5.89
N ARG A 17 3.01 -14.85 -4.71
CA ARG A 17 1.62 -14.40 -4.63
C ARG A 17 1.44 -13.07 -5.32
N ALA A 18 2.26 -12.07 -4.96
CA ALA A 18 2.16 -10.74 -5.54
C ALA A 18 2.33 -10.77 -7.06
N PHE A 19 3.30 -11.53 -7.57
CA PHE A 19 3.53 -11.67 -9.00
C PHE A 19 2.32 -12.30 -9.72
N ARG A 20 1.76 -13.38 -9.18
CA ARG A 20 0.58 -14.04 -9.76
C ARG A 20 -0.64 -13.11 -9.77
N GLU A 21 -0.92 -12.44 -8.66
CA GLU A 21 -2.02 -11.49 -8.54
C GLU A 21 -1.84 -10.28 -9.47
N MET A 22 -0.60 -9.81 -9.64
CA MET A 22 -0.29 -8.75 -10.60
C MET A 22 -0.58 -9.17 -12.04
N ILE A 23 -0.15 -10.37 -12.45
CA ILE A 23 -0.44 -10.87 -13.79
C ILE A 23 -1.94 -11.01 -14.00
N ASP A 24 -2.66 -11.61 -13.06
CA ASP A 24 -4.10 -11.79 -13.13
C ASP A 24 -4.84 -10.44 -13.31
N GLU A 25 -4.47 -9.45 -12.50
CA GLU A 25 -5.09 -8.12 -12.55
C GLU A 25 -4.74 -7.35 -13.82
N LEU A 26 -3.51 -7.49 -14.33
CA LEU A 26 -3.08 -6.87 -15.58
C LEU A 26 -3.70 -7.53 -16.82
N THR A 27 -4.00 -8.83 -16.78
CA THR A 27 -4.62 -9.56 -17.90
C THR A 27 -6.14 -9.35 -17.96
N HIS A 28 -6.82 -9.42 -16.82
CA HIS A 28 -8.28 -9.32 -16.76
C HIS A 28 -8.76 -7.87 -16.57
N GLY A 29 -7.87 -6.99 -16.11
CA GLY A 29 -8.15 -5.59 -15.80
C GLY A 29 -8.88 -5.42 -14.46
N SER A 30 -8.69 -4.26 -13.85
CA SER A 30 -9.42 -3.80 -12.67
C SER A 30 -9.74 -2.31 -12.81
N GLU A 31 -10.57 -1.76 -11.93
CA GLU A 31 -10.79 -0.31 -11.86
C GLU A 31 -9.48 0.45 -11.63
N LEU A 32 -8.57 -0.12 -10.81
CA LEU A 32 -7.24 0.44 -10.56
C LEU A 32 -6.38 0.49 -11.82
N VAL A 33 -6.35 -0.60 -12.59
CA VAL A 33 -5.60 -0.66 -13.86
C VAL A 33 -6.21 0.28 -14.90
N ARG A 34 -7.52 0.49 -14.88
CA ARG A 34 -8.23 1.39 -15.81
C ARG A 34 -8.02 2.86 -15.48
N SER A 35 -7.79 3.23 -14.22
CA SER A 35 -7.54 4.62 -13.82
C SER A 35 -6.11 5.10 -14.09
N ALA A 36 -5.17 4.17 -14.31
CA ALA A 36 -3.79 4.48 -14.65
C ALA A 36 -3.65 5.13 -16.04
N LYS A 37 -2.78 6.16 -16.15
CA LYS A 37 -2.58 6.95 -17.38
C LYS A 37 -1.69 6.25 -18.40
N ASN A 38 -0.79 5.39 -17.93
CA ASN A 38 0.15 4.67 -18.79
C ASN A 38 0.53 3.30 -18.19
N GLN A 39 1.31 2.52 -18.95
CA GLN A 39 1.70 1.16 -18.55
C GLN A 39 2.60 1.11 -17.30
N HIS A 40 3.49 2.09 -17.12
CA HIS A 40 4.31 2.15 -15.91
C HIS A 40 3.46 2.39 -14.67
N GLU A 41 2.47 3.28 -14.77
CA GLU A 41 1.55 3.58 -13.68
C GLU A 41 0.68 2.35 -13.35
N LYS A 42 0.20 1.59 -14.35
CA LYS A 42 -0.50 0.31 -14.15
C LYS A 42 0.33 -0.64 -13.30
N ILE A 43 1.58 -0.90 -13.72
CA ILE A 43 2.47 -1.84 -13.03
C ILE A 43 2.79 -1.35 -11.61
N ALA A 44 3.09 -0.07 -11.44
CA ALA A 44 3.42 0.52 -10.14
C ALA A 44 2.25 0.46 -9.16
N MET A 45 1.04 0.82 -9.60
CA MET A 45 -0.17 0.77 -8.76
C MET A 45 -0.52 -0.66 -8.36
N THR A 46 -0.47 -1.62 -9.29
CA THR A 46 -0.74 -3.02 -8.97
C THR A 46 0.34 -3.59 -8.05
N PHE A 47 1.63 -3.28 -8.27
CA PHE A 47 2.71 -3.68 -7.37
C PHE A 47 2.53 -3.10 -5.97
N ALA A 48 2.24 -1.81 -5.84
CA ALA A 48 1.98 -1.17 -4.55
C ALA A 48 0.79 -1.83 -3.82
N CYS A 49 -0.27 -2.15 -4.56
CA CYS A 49 -1.45 -2.80 -4.00
C CYS A 49 -1.17 -4.25 -3.57
N LYS A 50 -0.42 -5.06 -4.35
CA LYS A 50 -0.17 -6.47 -4.00
C LYS A 50 1.01 -6.67 -3.05
N GLY A 51 1.97 -5.76 -3.08
CA GLY A 51 3.17 -5.76 -2.27
C GLY A 51 3.09 -4.96 -0.97
N SER A 52 1.95 -4.36 -0.64
CA SER A 52 1.77 -3.68 0.64
C SER A 52 1.62 -4.65 1.82
N ILE A 53 2.06 -4.18 2.99
CA ILE A 53 1.70 -4.75 4.29
C ILE A 53 0.17 -4.78 4.41
N LYS A 54 -0.37 -5.91 4.86
CA LYS A 54 -1.82 -6.15 4.87
C LYS A 54 -2.45 -5.87 6.22
N ALA A 55 -3.74 -5.53 6.19
CA ALA A 55 -4.54 -5.38 7.39
C ALA A 55 -4.47 -6.65 8.27
N GLY A 56 -4.33 -6.45 9.58
CA GLY A 56 -4.18 -7.54 10.54
C GLY A 56 -2.77 -8.13 10.66
N GLN A 57 -1.82 -7.69 9.85
CA GLN A 57 -0.42 -8.07 10.01
C GLN A 57 0.16 -7.40 11.26
N GLN A 58 0.73 -8.19 12.16
CA GLN A 58 1.45 -7.67 13.32
C GLN A 58 2.80 -7.14 12.88
N LEU A 59 3.15 -5.96 13.36
CA LEU A 59 4.44 -5.31 13.13
C LEU A 59 5.10 -5.07 14.49
N ALA A 60 6.42 -5.20 14.54
CA ALA A 60 7.21 -4.72 15.66
C ALA A 60 7.23 -3.18 15.68
N ASP A 61 7.51 -2.59 16.84
CA ASP A 61 7.55 -1.12 16.99
C ASP A 61 8.51 -0.45 16.00
N ILE A 62 9.65 -1.09 15.74
CA ILE A 62 10.64 -0.60 14.78
C ILE A 62 10.12 -0.63 13.33
N GLU A 63 9.36 -1.66 12.95
CA GLU A 63 8.77 -1.78 11.63
C GLU A 63 7.65 -0.75 11.43
N MET A 64 6.90 -0.44 12.50
CA MET A 64 5.91 0.64 12.48
C MET A 64 6.57 2.00 12.28
N GLN A 65 7.66 2.29 12.98
CA GLN A 65 8.42 3.53 12.81
C GLN A 65 8.97 3.66 11.39
N GLU A 66 9.60 2.61 10.88
CA GLU A 66 10.13 2.59 9.51
C GLU A 66 9.02 2.79 8.47
N LEU A 67 7.83 2.19 8.68
CA LEU A 67 6.69 2.41 7.80
C LEU A 67 6.25 3.88 7.75
N PHE A 68 6.25 4.58 8.89
CA PHE A 68 5.95 6.01 8.92
C PHE A 68 7.04 6.85 8.24
N ASP A 69 8.32 6.54 8.50
CA ASP A 69 9.44 7.24 7.86
C ASP A 69 9.39 7.08 6.34
N GLN A 70 9.17 5.85 5.86
CA GLN A 70 9.00 5.57 4.43
C GLN A 70 7.79 6.30 3.87
N LEU A 71 6.64 6.31 4.55
CA LEU A 71 5.44 7.02 4.09
C LEU A 71 5.72 8.52 3.90
N PHE A 72 6.28 9.18 4.91
CA PHE A 72 6.55 10.61 4.88
C PHE A 72 7.74 11.00 4.00
N SER A 73 8.52 10.03 3.53
CA SER A 73 9.54 10.24 2.49
C SER A 73 8.96 10.30 1.06
N THR A 74 7.68 9.93 0.87
CA THR A 74 7.03 9.98 -0.44
C THR A 74 6.52 11.38 -0.79
N ASP A 75 6.34 11.65 -2.08
CA ASP A 75 5.82 12.95 -2.55
C ASP A 75 4.34 13.18 -2.19
N LEU A 76 3.56 12.11 -1.99
CA LEU A 76 2.11 12.17 -1.73
C LEU A 76 1.71 11.27 -0.55
N PRO A 77 2.16 11.57 0.69
CA PRO A 77 1.98 10.69 1.86
C PRO A 77 0.53 10.60 2.35
N HIS A 78 -0.36 11.43 1.83
CA HIS A 78 -1.73 11.57 2.35
C HIS A 78 -2.77 10.75 1.57
N HIS A 79 -2.42 10.19 0.41
CA HIS A 79 -3.34 9.40 -0.40
C HIS A 79 -2.67 8.11 -0.90
N ASP A 80 -3.42 7.00 -0.87
CA ASP A 80 -2.96 5.75 -1.47
C ASP A 80 -3.10 5.79 -3.01
N VAL A 81 -2.70 4.71 -3.67
CA VAL A 81 -2.81 4.56 -5.14
C VAL A 81 -4.27 4.55 -5.65
N HIS A 82 -5.25 4.43 -4.75
CA HIS A 82 -6.68 4.52 -5.07
C HIS A 82 -7.26 5.91 -4.78
N GLY A 83 -6.46 6.85 -4.26
CA GLY A 83 -6.92 8.16 -3.82
C GLY A 83 -7.58 8.19 -2.43
N ARG A 84 -7.50 7.09 -1.66
CA ARG A 84 -8.03 7.03 -0.29
C ARG A 84 -7.07 7.69 0.69
N PRO A 85 -7.56 8.35 1.76
CA PRO A 85 -6.69 8.93 2.78
C PRO A 85 -5.82 7.84 3.43
N THR A 86 -4.51 8.06 3.50
CA THR A 86 -3.58 7.14 4.18
C THR A 86 -3.57 7.35 5.70
N ILE A 87 -3.88 8.56 6.14
CA ILE A 87 -3.83 8.96 7.55
C ILE A 87 -5.13 9.65 7.93
N ILE A 88 -5.69 9.29 9.09
CA ILE A 88 -6.78 10.01 9.73
C ILE A 88 -6.22 10.68 10.98
N ARG A 89 -6.36 12.00 11.06
CA ARG A 89 -5.97 12.78 12.24
C ARG A 89 -7.19 13.04 13.11
N LEU A 90 -7.13 12.64 14.37
CA LEU A 90 -8.12 12.98 15.38
C LEU A 90 -7.44 13.86 16.43
N SER A 91 -7.91 15.10 16.58
CA SER A 91 -7.43 15.98 17.65
C SER A 91 -7.95 15.54 19.02
N ALA A 92 -7.25 15.96 20.09
CA ALA A 92 -7.69 15.70 21.45
C ALA A 92 -9.11 16.25 21.74
N ALA A 93 -9.44 17.43 21.17
CA ALA A 93 -10.78 18.02 21.29
C ALA A 93 -11.86 17.20 20.56
N GLU A 94 -11.55 16.67 19.36
CA GLU A 94 -12.48 15.81 18.64
C GLU A 94 -12.70 14.47 19.35
N LEU A 95 -11.64 13.91 19.94
CA LEU A 95 -11.73 12.72 20.78
C LEU A 95 -12.60 13.02 22.00
N ALA A 96 -12.30 14.07 22.76
CA ALA A 96 -13.09 14.46 23.93
C ALA A 96 -14.58 14.58 23.58
N ARG A 97 -14.91 15.34 22.52
CA ARG A 97 -16.30 15.52 22.06
C ARG A 97 -16.98 14.20 21.71
N LYS A 98 -16.27 13.28 21.03
CA LYS A 98 -16.80 11.95 20.68
C LYS A 98 -17.05 11.06 21.91
N PHE A 99 -16.33 11.30 23.00
CA PHE A 99 -16.52 10.64 24.30
C PHE A 99 -17.37 11.49 25.29
N GLY A 100 -18.01 12.56 24.82
CA GLY A 100 -18.92 13.40 25.63
C GLY A 100 -18.21 14.33 26.62
N ARG A 101 -16.97 14.75 26.33
CA ARG A 101 -16.15 15.65 27.15
C ARG A 101 -15.66 16.85 26.36
#